data_AF-A0A9Q0JJ49-F1
#
_entry.id   AF-A0A9Q0JJ49-F1
#
_cell.length_a   1.000
_cell.length_b   1.000
_cell.length_c   1.000
_cell.angle_alpha   90.00
_cell.angle_beta   90.00
_cell.angle_gamma   90.00
#
_symmetry.space_group_name_H-M   'P 1'
#
loop_
_entity.id
_entity.type
_entity.pdbx_description
1 polymer ?
#
loop_
_entity_poly.entity_id
_entity_poly.type
_entity_poly.pdbx_seq_one_letter_code
_entity_poly.pdbx_strand_id
1 'polypeptide(L)'
;MPVLPYSPLRCRNCRSVLNPFSVVDFEAKIWICPICFHRNHFPPHHAASISPDTLPPELFPQYTTVEYQQDDASSPSPLTCLFVVDTCLLEEEIDFLRSTLSQAMHLIPDTSLVGLITFGSFVQVHELGFPHLPKTYVFNGSKEHSRDSLLDHLGFFLKKPRPPSGVIASVRDGLSPDAISRAPHSFSA
;
A
#
# COMPACT_ATOMS: atom_id res chain seq x y z
N MET A 1 15.70 -1.88 -15.78
CA MET A 1 15.42 -0.66 -15.01
C MET A 1 16.25 -0.72 -13.75
N PRO A 2 17.09 0.28 -13.44
CA PRO A 2 17.94 0.25 -12.25
C PRO A 2 17.09 0.45 -10.98
N VAL A 3 17.44 -0.29 -9.92
CA VAL A 3 16.86 -0.14 -8.58
C VAL A 3 17.86 0.57 -7.69
N LEU A 4 17.45 1.69 -7.10
CA LEU A 4 18.26 2.54 -6.24
C LEU A 4 18.01 2.17 -4.78
N PRO A 5 19.04 1.78 -3.99
CA PRO A 5 18.88 1.25 -2.64
C PRO A 5 18.68 2.35 -1.59
N TYR A 6 17.91 3.39 -1.93
CA TYR A 6 17.65 4.54 -1.08
C TYR A 6 16.36 5.25 -1.48
N SER A 7 15.86 6.08 -0.58
CA SER A 7 14.66 6.89 -0.80
C SER A 7 14.88 8.04 -1.81
N PRO A 8 13.87 8.41 -2.62
CA PRO A 8 14.01 9.44 -3.64
C PRO A 8 14.20 10.84 -3.04
N LEU A 9 15.07 11.64 -3.66
CA LEU A 9 15.21 13.07 -3.34
C LEU A 9 14.03 13.85 -3.93
N ARG A 10 13.25 14.50 -3.07
CA ARG A 10 12.03 15.24 -3.44
C ARG A 10 12.22 16.74 -3.35
N CYS A 11 11.65 17.46 -4.31
CA CYS A 11 11.54 18.91 -4.28
C CYS A 11 10.74 19.36 -3.05
N ARG A 12 11.25 20.34 -2.31
CA ARG A 12 10.64 20.88 -1.09
C ARG A 12 9.32 21.62 -1.36
N ASN A 13 9.15 22.14 -2.57
CA ASN A 13 7.95 22.88 -2.96
C ASN A 13 6.89 21.97 -3.60
N CYS A 14 7.21 21.31 -4.72
CA CYS A 14 6.22 20.55 -5.51
C CYS A 14 6.28 19.04 -5.35
N ARG A 15 7.19 18.51 -4.50
CA ARG A 15 7.36 17.07 -4.23
C ARG A 15 7.80 16.20 -5.42
N SER A 16 8.03 16.79 -6.61
CA SER A 16 8.65 16.12 -7.76
C SER A 16 10.03 15.55 -7.39
N VAL A 17 10.41 14.45 -8.03
CA VAL A 17 11.63 13.71 -7.73
C VAL A 17 12.80 14.23 -8.57
N LEU A 18 14.00 14.25 -7.98
CA LEU A 18 15.26 14.49 -8.69
C LEU A 18 15.36 13.55 -9.92
N ASN A 19 15.69 14.09 -11.07
CA ASN A 19 15.74 13.33 -12.32
C ASN A 19 16.76 13.96 -13.29
N PRO A 20 17.06 13.33 -14.44
CA PRO A 20 18.14 13.79 -15.33
C PRO A 20 17.93 15.18 -15.95
N PHE A 21 16.71 15.75 -15.85
CA PHE A 21 16.41 17.09 -16.35
C PHE A 21 16.60 18.19 -15.29
N SER A 22 16.94 17.82 -14.05
CA SER A 22 17.29 18.77 -13.01
C SER A 22 18.64 19.43 -13.29
N VAL A 23 18.72 20.75 -13.13
CA VAL A 23 20.00 21.48 -13.22
C VAL A 23 20.70 21.39 -11.87
N VAL A 24 21.95 20.93 -11.87
CA VAL A 24 22.75 20.75 -10.65
C VAL A 24 23.85 21.79 -10.56
N ASP A 25 23.97 22.39 -9.38
CA ASP A 25 25.10 23.23 -8.98
C ASP A 25 25.95 22.44 -7.98
N PHE A 26 27.13 22.01 -8.42
CA PHE A 26 28.06 21.19 -7.63
C PHE A 26 28.82 21.98 -6.57
N GLU A 27 28.91 23.30 -6.70
CA GLU A 27 29.60 24.18 -5.75
C GLU A 27 28.68 24.51 -4.58
N ALA A 28 27.48 25.03 -4.88
CA ALA A 28 26.48 25.34 -3.88
C ALA A 28 25.76 24.11 -3.32
N LYS A 29 25.99 22.92 -3.90
CA LYS A 29 25.32 21.66 -3.55
C LYS A 29 23.79 21.80 -3.57
N ILE A 30 23.28 22.37 -4.67
CA ILE A 30 21.84 22.52 -4.92
C ILE A 30 21.44 21.92 -6.27
N TRP A 31 20.15 21.62 -6.41
CA TRP A 31 19.53 21.28 -7.68
C TRP A 31 18.26 22.10 -7.91
N ILE A 32 18.00 22.42 -9.16
CA ILE A 32 16.82 23.17 -9.61
C ILE A 32 15.81 22.17 -10.14
N CYS A 33 14.61 22.16 -9.56
CA CYS A 33 13.54 21.27 -9.99
C CYS A 33 13.06 21.67 -11.41
N PRO A 34 13.01 20.75 -12.38
CA PRO A 34 12.59 21.07 -13.75
C PRO A 34 11.08 21.35 -13.87
N ILE A 35 10.30 21.07 -12.81
CA ILE A 35 8.84 21.25 -12.81
C ILE A 35 8.44 22.62 -12.28
N CYS A 36 8.98 23.04 -11.13
CA CYS A 36 8.59 24.29 -10.47
C CYS A 36 9.72 25.30 -10.30
N PHE A 37 10.91 25.00 -10.85
CA PHE A 37 12.12 25.83 -10.79
C PHE A 37 12.61 26.19 -9.36
N HIS A 38 12.08 25.51 -8.34
CA HIS A 38 12.53 25.69 -6.97
C HIS A 38 13.94 25.13 -6.78
N ARG A 39 14.77 25.86 -6.02
CA ARG A 39 16.13 25.46 -5.63
C ARG A 39 16.06 24.56 -4.39
N ASN A 40 16.67 23.40 -4.46
CA ASN A 40 16.67 22.40 -3.39
C ASN A 40 18.11 22.09 -2.99
N HIS A 41 18.39 22.03 -1.69
CA HIS A 41 19.69 21.56 -1.19
C HIS A 41 19.76 20.04 -1.21
N PHE A 42 20.91 19.49 -1.60
CA PHE A 42 21.19 18.07 -1.38
C PHE A 42 21.28 17.77 0.13
N PRO A 43 20.78 16.61 0.60
CA PRO A 43 21.02 16.17 1.97
C PRO A 43 22.53 16.02 2.28
N PRO A 44 22.97 16.13 3.54
CA PRO A 44 24.40 16.13 3.89
C PRO A 44 25.21 14.94 3.33
N HIS A 45 24.63 13.74 3.34
CA HIS A 45 25.27 12.53 2.81
C HIS A 45 25.43 12.55 1.28
N HIS A 46 24.48 13.14 0.55
CA HIS A 46 24.57 13.32 -0.90
C HIS A 46 25.48 14.49 -1.27
N ALA A 47 25.46 15.57 -0.49
CA ALA A 47 26.27 16.76 -0.74
C ALA A 47 27.78 16.48 -0.65
N ALA A 48 28.19 15.54 0.20
CA ALA A 48 29.59 15.15 0.38
C ALA A 48 30.16 14.39 -0.83
N SER A 49 29.34 13.62 -1.56
CA SER A 49 29.79 12.76 -2.66
C SER A 49 29.51 13.34 -4.05
N ILE A 50 28.57 14.28 -4.18
CA ILE A 50 28.16 14.78 -5.50
C ILE A 50 29.23 15.64 -6.16
N SER A 51 29.65 15.22 -7.36
CA SER A 51 30.59 15.90 -8.24
C SER A 51 30.29 15.57 -9.71
N PRO A 52 30.87 16.28 -10.69
CA PRO A 52 30.70 15.95 -12.11
C PRO A 52 31.10 14.50 -12.45
N ASP A 53 32.12 13.96 -11.76
CA ASP A 53 32.62 12.59 -11.97
C ASP A 53 31.84 11.54 -11.15
N THR A 54 31.09 11.98 -10.14
CA THR A 54 30.34 11.10 -9.21
C THR A 54 28.90 11.59 -9.10
N LEU A 55 28.12 11.28 -10.13
CA LEU A 55 26.68 11.58 -10.15
C LEU A 55 25.88 10.43 -9.54
N PRO A 56 24.82 10.75 -8.78
CA PRO A 56 23.83 9.75 -8.42
C PRO A 56 23.16 9.21 -9.69
N PRO A 57 22.86 7.90 -9.75
CA PRO A 57 22.22 7.26 -10.89
C PRO A 57 21.02 7.99 -11.50
N GLU A 58 20.14 8.56 -10.69
CA GLU A 58 18.94 9.29 -11.15
C GLU A 58 19.24 10.59 -11.92
N LEU A 59 20.50 11.01 -12.00
CA LEU A 59 20.94 12.14 -12.83
C LEU A 59 21.57 11.72 -14.16
N PHE A 60 21.80 10.42 -14.39
CA PHE A 60 22.32 9.97 -15.66
C PHE A 60 21.27 10.15 -16.77
N PRO A 61 21.62 10.75 -17.93
CA PRO A 61 20.67 10.99 -19.02
C PRO A 61 19.92 9.74 -19.50
N GLN A 62 20.55 8.57 -19.43
CA GLN A 62 19.95 7.28 -19.79
C GLN A 62 18.99 6.72 -18.73
N TYR A 63 18.97 7.26 -17.51
CA TYR A 63 18.15 6.78 -16.38
C TYR A 63 16.93 7.70 -16.18
N THR A 64 16.13 7.87 -17.23
CA THR A 64 14.84 8.59 -17.17
C THR A 64 13.75 7.79 -16.44
N THR A 65 13.99 6.50 -16.19
CA THR A 65 13.11 5.61 -15.44
C THR A 65 13.95 4.77 -14.49
N VAL A 66 13.67 4.90 -13.20
CA VAL A 66 14.35 4.21 -12.11
C VAL A 66 13.33 3.75 -11.08
N GLU A 67 13.69 2.73 -10.30
CA GLU A 67 12.92 2.27 -9.15
C GLU A 67 13.68 2.62 -7.88
N TYR A 68 12.97 3.04 -6.83
CA TYR A 68 13.56 3.34 -5.53
C TYR A 68 13.13 2.28 -4.54
N GLN A 69 14.09 1.70 -3.84
CA GLN A 69 13.83 0.83 -2.69
C GLN A 69 13.58 1.71 -1.47
N GLN A 70 12.38 1.61 -0.90
CA GLN A 70 12.05 2.33 0.33
C GLN A 70 12.59 1.56 1.53
N ASP A 71 13.22 2.28 2.46
CA ASP A 71 13.63 1.75 3.77
C ASP A 71 12.40 1.62 4.68
N ASP A 72 11.46 0.75 4.31
CA ASP A 72 10.32 0.46 5.17
C ASP A 72 10.76 -0.49 6.29
N ALA A 73 11.03 0.09 7.46
CA ALA A 73 11.19 -0.65 8.72
C ALA A 73 9.88 -1.31 9.18
N SER A 74 8.74 -1.03 8.54
CA SER A 74 7.49 -1.75 8.77
C SER A 74 7.49 -3.04 7.96
N SER A 75 7.35 -4.18 8.63
CA SER A 75 7.14 -5.47 7.96
C SER A 75 6.05 -5.32 6.90
N PRO A 76 6.31 -5.66 5.62
CA PRO A 76 5.29 -5.56 4.59
C PRO A 76 4.07 -6.35 5.03
N SER A 77 2.88 -5.74 4.93
CA SER A 77 1.64 -6.49 5.16
C SER A 77 1.60 -7.68 4.21
N PRO A 78 1.25 -8.88 4.69
CA PRO A 78 1.21 -10.05 3.81
C PRO A 78 0.24 -9.81 2.65
N LEU A 79 0.56 -10.38 1.49
CA LEU A 79 -0.37 -10.41 0.37
C LEU A 79 -1.69 -11.02 0.85
N THR A 80 -2.80 -10.38 0.55
CA THR A 80 -4.13 -10.90 0.88
C THR A 80 -4.87 -11.24 -0.40
N CYS A 81 -5.24 -12.51 -0.58
CA CYS A 81 -5.98 -13.00 -1.72
C CYS A 81 -7.35 -13.52 -1.26
N LEU A 82 -8.41 -12.88 -1.75
CA LEU A 82 -9.78 -13.27 -1.44
C LEU A 82 -10.42 -13.88 -2.70
N PHE A 83 -10.74 -15.17 -2.64
CA PHE A 83 -11.46 -15.84 -3.70
C PHE A 83 -12.96 -15.62 -3.52
N VAL A 84 -13.60 -15.05 -4.52
CA VAL A 84 -15.06 -14.83 -4.54
C VAL A 84 -15.62 -15.62 -5.70
N VAL A 85 -16.35 -16.69 -5.39
CA VAL A 85 -16.69 -17.76 -6.34
C VAL A 85 -18.20 -17.83 -6.53
N ASP A 86 -18.64 -17.68 -7.78
CA ASP A 86 -20.02 -18.00 -8.15
C ASP A 86 -20.22 -19.52 -8.15
N THR A 87 -21.34 -19.96 -7.59
CA THR A 87 -21.76 -21.37 -7.53
C THR A 87 -22.99 -21.64 -8.40
N CYS A 88 -23.53 -20.62 -9.09
CA CYS A 88 -24.61 -20.75 -10.07
C CYS A 88 -24.09 -21.24 -11.43
N LEU A 89 -23.26 -22.28 -11.43
CA LEU A 89 -22.61 -22.85 -12.61
C LEU A 89 -23.03 -24.31 -12.79
N LEU A 90 -22.80 -24.86 -13.99
CA LEU A 90 -22.97 -26.28 -14.24
C LEU A 90 -21.91 -27.09 -13.48
N GLU A 91 -22.22 -28.33 -13.12
CA GLU A 91 -21.33 -29.18 -12.31
C GLU A 91 -19.94 -29.35 -12.94
N GLU A 92 -19.88 -29.55 -14.26
CA GLU A 92 -18.62 -29.66 -15.02
C GLU A 92 -17.76 -28.39 -14.93
N GLU A 93 -18.39 -27.21 -14.92
CA GLU A 93 -17.70 -25.92 -14.80
C GLU A 93 -17.18 -25.72 -13.36
N ILE A 94 -17.94 -26.16 -12.36
CA ILE A 94 -17.52 -26.13 -10.95
C ILE A 94 -16.30 -27.02 -10.74
N ASP A 95 -16.27 -28.21 -11.34
CA ASP A 95 -15.13 -29.12 -11.23
C ASP A 95 -13.86 -28.54 -11.88
N PHE A 96 -14.01 -27.89 -13.05
CA PHE A 96 -12.92 -27.17 -13.69
C PHE A 96 -12.44 -25.99 -12.83
N LEU A 97 -13.37 -25.22 -12.27
CA LEU A 97 -13.06 -24.08 -11.41
C LEU A 97 -12.31 -24.53 -10.15
N ARG A 98 -12.77 -25.60 -9.51
CA ARG A 98 -12.10 -26.20 -8.34
C ARG A 98 -10.66 -26.59 -8.66
N SER A 99 -10.45 -27.21 -9.82
CA SER A 99 -9.11 -27.61 -10.28
C SER A 99 -8.21 -26.40 -10.50
N THR A 100 -8.75 -25.35 -11.12
CA THR A 100 -8.02 -24.09 -11.38
C THR A 100 -7.69 -23.34 -10.09
N LEU A 101 -8.64 -23.24 -9.15
CA LEU A 101 -8.43 -22.64 -7.83
C LEU A 101 -7.35 -23.41 -7.04
N SER A 102 -7.36 -24.73 -7.14
CA SER A 102 -6.35 -25.58 -6.51
C SER A 102 -4.95 -25.32 -7.09
N GLN A 103 -4.85 -25.08 -8.40
CA GLN A 103 -3.57 -24.70 -9.02
C GLN A 103 -3.14 -23.28 -8.60
N ALA A 104 -4.06 -22.33 -8.57
CA ALA A 104 -3.79 -20.96 -8.15
C ALA A 104 -3.25 -20.88 -6.71
N MET A 105 -3.72 -21.75 -5.80
CA MET A 105 -3.17 -21.88 -4.44
C MET A 105 -1.67 -22.14 -4.40
N HIS A 106 -1.14 -22.91 -5.35
CA HIS A 106 0.30 -23.22 -5.41
C HIS A 106 1.15 -22.06 -5.94
N LEU A 107 0.53 -21.04 -6.55
CA LEU A 107 1.21 -19.86 -7.07
C LEU A 107 1.26 -18.71 -6.04
N ILE A 108 0.44 -18.80 -4.98
CA ILE A 108 0.37 -17.78 -3.95
C ILE A 108 1.50 -18.02 -2.93
N PRO A 109 2.24 -16.98 -2.52
CA PRO A 109 3.27 -17.12 -1.49
C PRO A 109 2.69 -17.68 -0.18
N ASP A 110 3.44 -18.54 0.51
CA ASP A 110 3.01 -19.20 1.75
C ASP A 110 2.67 -18.25 2.90
N THR A 111 3.23 -17.03 2.89
CA THR A 111 2.96 -15.99 3.89
C THR A 111 1.68 -15.20 3.61
N SER A 112 0.98 -15.49 2.51
CA SER A 112 -0.21 -14.77 2.10
C SER A 112 -1.42 -15.17 2.94
N LEU A 113 -2.29 -14.20 3.21
CA LEU A 113 -3.61 -14.46 3.78
C LEU A 113 -4.55 -14.86 2.65
N VAL A 114 -5.20 -16.02 2.78
CA VAL A 114 -6.20 -16.51 1.82
C VAL A 114 -7.58 -16.49 2.48
N GLY A 115 -8.58 -15.99 1.76
CA GLY A 115 -9.99 -16.07 2.15
C GLY A 115 -10.84 -16.66 1.03
N LEU A 116 -12.00 -17.22 1.40
CA LEU A 116 -12.97 -17.76 0.45
C LEU A 116 -14.37 -17.23 0.75
N ILE A 117 -15.04 -16.73 -0.28
CA ILE A 117 -16.46 -16.40 -0.31
C ILE A 117 -17.07 -17.16 -1.49
N THR A 118 -18.14 -17.91 -1.25
CA THR A 118 -18.95 -18.48 -2.33
C THR A 118 -20.29 -17.77 -2.39
N PHE A 119 -20.87 -17.61 -3.57
CA PHE A 119 -22.16 -16.96 -3.73
C PHE A 119 -23.05 -17.65 -4.75
N GLY A 120 -24.35 -17.48 -4.57
CA GLY A 120 -25.43 -17.90 -5.44
C GLY A 120 -26.69 -17.16 -5.00
N SER A 121 -27.75 -17.87 -4.61
CA SER A 121 -28.89 -17.21 -3.94
C SER A 121 -28.53 -16.60 -2.58
N PHE A 122 -27.52 -17.17 -1.90
CA PHE A 122 -26.96 -16.68 -0.65
C PHE A 122 -25.46 -16.43 -0.82
N VAL A 123 -24.92 -15.55 0.01
CA VAL A 123 -23.47 -15.30 0.10
C VAL A 123 -22.93 -16.02 1.33
N GLN A 124 -21.86 -16.78 1.16
CA GLN A 124 -21.25 -17.61 2.19
C GLN A 124 -19.80 -17.18 2.40
N VAL A 125 -19.48 -16.70 3.61
CA VAL A 125 -18.12 -16.36 4.02
C VAL A 125 -17.55 -17.51 4.84
N HIS A 126 -16.47 -18.13 4.37
CA HIS A 126 -15.91 -19.35 4.95
C HIS A 126 -14.82 -19.04 5.97
N GLU A 127 -14.94 -19.61 7.17
CA GLU A 127 -13.91 -19.56 8.21
C GLU A 127 -12.92 -20.70 7.98
N LEU A 128 -11.73 -20.34 7.48
CA LEU A 128 -10.66 -21.29 7.15
C LEU A 128 -9.79 -21.59 8.38
N GLY A 129 -9.09 -22.72 8.38
CA GLY A 129 -8.19 -23.12 9.47
C GLY A 129 -8.81 -24.00 10.56
N PHE A 130 -10.08 -24.39 10.43
CA PHE A 130 -10.78 -25.32 11.33
C PHE A 130 -11.24 -26.58 10.60
N PRO A 131 -10.33 -27.53 10.31
CA PRO A 131 -10.64 -28.69 9.46
C PRO A 131 -11.70 -29.63 10.05
N HIS A 132 -11.85 -29.66 11.37
CA HIS A 132 -12.80 -30.55 12.05
C HIS A 132 -14.17 -29.91 12.28
N LEU A 133 -14.28 -28.58 12.13
CA LEU A 133 -15.52 -27.86 12.34
C LEU A 133 -15.58 -26.66 11.38
N PRO A 134 -15.88 -26.90 10.09
CA PRO A 134 -16.01 -25.82 9.13
C PRO A 134 -17.14 -24.89 9.56
N LYS A 135 -16.85 -23.60 9.64
CA LYS A 135 -17.81 -22.58 10.01
C LYS A 135 -17.97 -21.61 8.84
N THR A 136 -19.22 -21.31 8.51
CA THR A 136 -19.56 -20.45 7.39
C THR A 136 -20.63 -19.45 7.83
N TYR A 137 -20.42 -18.18 7.53
CA TYR A 137 -21.42 -17.13 7.75
C TYR A 137 -22.25 -16.95 6.49
N VAL A 138 -23.57 -17.04 6.62
CA VAL A 138 -24.49 -16.98 5.49
C VAL A 138 -25.26 -15.67 5.51
N PHE A 139 -25.22 -14.95 4.40
CA PHE A 139 -25.90 -13.68 4.19
C PHE A 139 -26.92 -13.82 3.07
N ASN A 140 -28.08 -13.20 3.25
CA ASN A 140 -29.08 -13.10 2.18
C ASN A 140 -28.54 -12.21 1.06
N GLY A 141 -28.42 -12.75 -0.15
CA GLY A 141 -27.86 -12.05 -1.31
C GLY A 141 -28.78 -10.97 -1.89
N SER A 142 -30.08 -11.00 -1.58
CA SER A 142 -31.04 -9.96 -1.99
C SER A 142 -31.14 -8.79 -1.02
N LYS A 143 -30.45 -8.84 0.12
CA LYS A 143 -30.43 -7.78 1.12
C LYS A 143 -29.07 -7.08 1.10
N GLU A 144 -29.08 -5.76 1.04
CA GLU A 144 -27.87 -4.96 1.24
C GLU A 144 -27.49 -4.97 2.73
N HIS A 145 -26.24 -5.32 3.03
CA HIS A 145 -25.70 -5.35 4.40
C HIS A 145 -24.71 -4.21 4.58
N SER A 146 -24.91 -3.37 5.60
CA SER A 146 -23.99 -2.30 5.91
C SER A 146 -22.68 -2.85 6.47
N ARG A 147 -21.59 -2.09 6.32
CA ARG A 147 -20.27 -2.44 6.87
C ARG A 147 -20.35 -2.78 8.36
N ASP A 148 -21.04 -1.96 9.15
CA ASP A 148 -21.11 -2.17 10.60
C ASP A 148 -21.91 -3.43 10.94
N SER A 149 -23.00 -3.72 10.21
CA SER A 149 -23.75 -4.97 10.36
C SER A 149 -22.91 -6.21 10.03
N LEU A 150 -22.09 -6.15 8.97
CA LEU A 150 -21.18 -7.23 8.61
C LEU A 150 -20.10 -7.44 9.67
N LEU A 151 -19.50 -6.36 10.18
CA LEU A 151 -18.47 -6.43 11.20
C LEU A 151 -19.00 -7.02 12.52
N ASP A 152 -20.22 -6.65 12.90
CA ASP A 152 -20.88 -7.19 14.07
C ASP A 152 -21.23 -8.69 13.87
N HIS A 153 -21.77 -9.07 12.70
CA HIS A 153 -22.12 -10.48 12.39
C HIS A 153 -20.90 -11.40 12.28
N LEU A 154 -19.78 -10.90 11.74
CA LEU A 154 -18.52 -11.65 11.61
C LEU A 154 -17.69 -11.61 12.91
N GLY A 155 -18.13 -10.87 13.93
CA GLY A 155 -17.50 -10.85 15.24
C GLY A 155 -16.16 -10.10 15.34
N PHE A 156 -15.84 -9.21 14.37
CA PHE A 156 -14.54 -8.53 14.30
C PHE A 156 -14.24 -7.61 15.51
N PHE A 157 -15.27 -7.12 16.21
CA PHE A 157 -15.10 -6.21 17.36
C PHE A 157 -15.35 -6.84 18.73
N LEU A 158 -15.55 -8.16 18.81
CA LEU A 158 -15.82 -8.81 20.10
C LEU A 158 -14.62 -8.79 21.07
N LYS A 159 -13.43 -8.34 20.63
CA LYS A 159 -12.21 -8.28 21.46
C LYS A 159 -11.41 -6.96 21.40
N LYS A 160 -11.83 -5.93 20.65
CA LYS A 160 -11.19 -4.59 20.68
C LYS A 160 -12.23 -3.47 20.51
N PRO A 161 -12.14 -2.35 21.26
CA PRO A 161 -13.09 -1.24 21.16
C PRO A 161 -13.17 -0.73 19.72
N ARG A 162 -14.37 -0.43 19.24
CA ARG A 162 -14.59 0.27 17.96
C ARG A 162 -13.63 1.48 17.92
N PRO A 163 -12.73 1.60 16.92
CA PRO A 163 -12.06 2.87 16.70
C PRO A 163 -13.15 3.90 16.38
N PRO A 164 -13.09 5.11 16.97
CA PRO A 164 -14.11 6.13 16.73
C PRO A 164 -14.19 6.39 15.22
N SER A 165 -15.40 6.26 14.69
CA SER A 165 -15.75 6.61 13.31
C SER A 165 -15.40 8.07 13.07
N GLY A 166 -14.29 8.33 12.37
CA GLY A 166 -13.88 9.70 12.06
C GLY A 166 -12.47 9.95 11.55
N VAL A 167 -11.59 8.95 11.39
CA VAL A 167 -10.26 9.21 10.82
C VAL A 167 -9.83 8.05 9.91
N ILE A 168 -10.05 8.18 8.61
CA ILE A 168 -9.21 7.48 7.63
C ILE A 168 -7.87 8.23 7.64
N ALA A 169 -7.01 7.92 8.60
CA ALA A 169 -5.62 8.33 8.51
C ALA A 169 -4.98 7.40 7.51
N SER A 170 -4.82 7.87 6.28
CA SER A 170 -3.78 7.37 5.39
C SER A 170 -2.45 7.61 6.10
N VAL A 171 -1.94 6.61 6.82
CA VAL A 171 -0.56 6.58 7.30
C VAL A 171 0.32 6.23 6.10
N ARG A 172 0.45 7.19 5.20
CA ARG A 172 1.44 7.22 4.13
C ARG A 172 1.98 8.64 4.10
N ASP A 173 2.82 8.98 5.07
CA ASP A 173 3.72 10.14 4.94
C ASP A 173 4.75 10.27 6.08
N GLY A 174 5.09 9.21 6.82
CA GLY A 174 6.28 9.22 7.70
C GLY A 174 6.36 10.37 8.73
N LEU A 175 5.22 10.98 9.10
CA LEU A 175 5.15 12.03 10.10
C LEU A 175 4.64 11.44 11.42
N SER A 176 5.42 11.64 12.48
CA SER A 176 5.06 11.27 13.85
C SER A 176 3.75 11.95 14.27
N PRO A 177 2.90 11.29 15.08
CA PRO A 177 1.69 11.87 15.67
C PRO A 177 1.92 13.21 16.38
N ASP A 178 3.14 13.44 16.89
CA ASP A 178 3.52 14.68 17.59
C ASP A 178 3.65 15.89 16.65
N ALA A 179 3.74 15.69 15.33
CA ALA A 179 3.74 16.78 14.36
C ALA A 179 2.34 17.36 14.11
N ILE A 180 1.28 16.60 14.44
CA ILE A 180 -0.12 17.00 14.22
C ILE A 180 -0.64 17.86 15.39
N SER A 181 -0.02 17.81 16.57
CA SER A 181 -0.48 18.49 17.78
C SER A 181 0.03 19.94 17.95
N ARG A 182 0.78 20.49 16.99
CA ARG A 182 1.40 21.83 17.10
C ARG A 182 0.97 22.82 16.00
N ALA A 183 -0.33 22.99 15.80
CA ALA A 183 -0.86 24.22 15.19
C ALA A 183 -1.43 25.11 16.31
N PRO A 184 -0.98 26.37 16.45
CA PRO A 184 -1.34 27.22 17.58
C PRO A 184 -2.79 27.70 17.48
N HIS A 185 -3.54 27.48 18.57
CA HIS A 185 -4.74 28.23 18.87
C HIS A 185 -4.37 29.70 19.13
N SER A 186 -4.60 30.56 18.14
CA SER A 186 -4.77 31.99 18.37
C SER A 186 -5.54 32.58 17.20
N PHE A 187 -6.79 32.94 17.43
CA PHE A 187 -7.30 34.30 17.26
C PHE A 187 -8.75 34.33 17.75
N SER A 188 -8.95 34.98 18.88
CA SER A 188 -10.22 35.54 19.34
C SER A 188 -10.14 37.04 19.10
N ALA A 189 -11.10 37.54 18.32
CA ALA A 189 -11.84 38.80 18.44
C ALA A 189 -12.67 38.97 17.17
#